data_AF-A0A367JBS4-F1
#
_entry.id   AF-A0A367JBS4-F1
#
_cell.length_a   1.000
_cell.length_b   1.000
_cell.length_c   1.000
_cell.angle_alpha   90.00
_cell.angle_beta   90.00
_cell.angle_gamma   90.00
#
_symmetry.space_group_name_H-M   'P 1'
#
loop_
_entity.id
_entity.type
_entity.pdbx_description
1 polymer ?
#
loop_
_entity_poly.entity_id
_entity_poly.type
_entity_poly.pdbx_seq_one_letter_code
_entity_poly.pdbx_strand_id
1 'polypeptide(L)'
;MTEQKLYHPVNLNTADLVISFASKQHAFKLMMSTLREIEEQIELRQKANKKFCQTSVVVQDIYHKEIDTYNQLLHNITGDIKYLENDIYRLNNQRTTLKEELDTYEQELAQLREYAEQRRNKKAKREKQYHSFYNVPIVAAQYKKKYMRARDKNSDAEEQLSKVRITVDSCQKAVAEIARSISDCQKRIELLEQQQQDTENRINQANDMISELQDGQRFWSNFDNNQLSTALKATQQFIEAIQKYSRKSHGNLSQVVHHQTDFVKVFRLALHEYSEAEGYAESRWKDIQVAFNCARCKTTQIGWPNLDKVRTTDLLCDPCYKEVRTTMILEKKINGVIGSNRSQQLLSLPGSSSFSVSSSNTSNSATSSNKSKTGFKKMFQMIKNNKRNSSSHDLASQSPDVYVS
;
A
#
# COMPACT_ATOMS: atom_id res chain seq x y z
N MET A 1 29.43 6.49 -45.44
CA MET A 1 29.90 7.42 -44.40
C MET A 1 28.76 8.38 -44.12
N THR A 2 28.05 8.19 -43.01
CA THR A 2 26.93 9.05 -42.59
C THR A 2 27.52 10.28 -41.91
N GLU A 3 27.39 11.45 -42.54
CA GLU A 3 27.64 12.74 -41.90
C GLU A 3 26.81 12.79 -40.61
N GLN A 4 27.48 12.72 -39.45
CA GLN A 4 26.85 13.08 -38.18
C GLN A 4 26.50 14.56 -38.28
N LYS A 5 25.22 14.87 -38.48
CA LYS A 5 24.71 16.23 -38.29
C LYS A 5 25.07 16.64 -36.87
N LEU A 6 26.06 17.52 -36.74
CA LEU A 6 26.37 18.21 -35.50
C LEU A 6 25.19 19.13 -35.21
N TYR A 7 24.38 18.73 -34.23
CA TYR A 7 23.22 19.52 -33.84
C TYR A 7 23.66 20.72 -33.00
N HIS A 8 23.26 21.93 -33.40
CA HIS A 8 23.55 23.14 -32.63
C HIS A 8 22.54 23.30 -31.48
N PRO A 9 22.98 23.34 -30.22
CA PRO A 9 22.08 23.57 -29.09
C PRO A 9 21.48 24.99 -29.16
N VAL A 10 20.24 25.16 -28.69
CA VAL A 10 19.57 26.46 -28.66
C VAL A 10 20.10 27.26 -27.46
N ASN A 11 21.16 28.04 -27.67
CA ASN A 11 21.81 28.83 -26.62
C ASN A 11 22.50 30.09 -27.17
N LEU A 12 23.05 30.89 -26.27
CA LEU A 12 23.74 32.14 -26.61
C LEU A 12 24.94 31.93 -27.56
N ASN A 13 25.70 30.84 -27.42
CA ASN A 13 26.83 30.54 -28.29
C ASN A 13 26.39 30.31 -29.74
N THR A 14 25.27 29.59 -29.93
CA THR A 14 24.67 29.39 -31.25
C THR A 14 24.11 30.69 -31.81
N ALA A 15 23.55 31.56 -30.96
CA ALA A 15 23.11 32.90 -31.38
C ALA A 15 24.28 33.73 -31.91
N ASP A 16 25.40 33.75 -31.19
CA ASP A 16 26.62 34.47 -31.58
C ASP A 16 27.28 33.85 -32.82
N LEU A 17 27.22 32.52 -32.97
CA LEU A 17 27.66 31.82 -34.17
C LEU A 17 26.84 32.25 -35.40
N VAL A 18 25.52 32.30 -35.30
CA VAL A 18 24.64 32.76 -36.39
C VAL A 18 24.99 34.19 -36.80
N ILE A 19 25.23 35.08 -35.84
CA ILE A 19 25.62 36.47 -36.10
C ILE A 19 26.99 36.52 -36.79
N SER A 20 27.95 35.69 -36.36
CA SER A 20 29.30 35.64 -36.95
C SER A 20 29.29 35.21 -38.43
N PHE A 21 28.27 34.48 -38.88
CA PHE A 21 28.15 34.07 -40.28
C PHE A 21 27.89 35.24 -41.23
N ALA A 22 27.41 36.39 -40.74
CA ALA A 22 27.12 37.56 -41.56
C ALA A 22 28.34 38.09 -42.35
N SER A 23 29.56 37.75 -41.94
CA SER A 23 30.82 38.14 -42.60
C SER A 23 31.37 37.10 -43.58
N LYS A 24 30.73 35.92 -43.74
CA LYS A 24 31.24 34.80 -44.55
C LYS A 24 30.72 34.79 -45.99
N GLN A 25 31.48 34.17 -46.90
CA GLN A 25 31.20 34.09 -48.34
C GLN A 25 29.91 33.31 -48.72
N HIS A 26 29.26 32.64 -47.75
CA HIS A 26 27.96 31.98 -47.88
C HIS A 26 27.02 32.28 -46.68
N ALA A 27 27.09 33.50 -46.14
CA ALA A 27 26.37 33.95 -44.95
C ALA A 27 24.89 33.54 -44.93
N PHE A 28 24.14 33.89 -45.98
CA PHE A 28 22.69 33.62 -46.05
C PHE A 28 22.36 32.13 -45.88
N LYS A 29 23.05 31.25 -46.61
CA LYS A 29 22.78 29.80 -46.57
C LYS A 29 23.09 29.22 -45.19
N LEU A 30 24.23 29.60 -44.60
CA LEU A 30 24.66 29.13 -43.29
C LEU A 30 23.72 29.59 -42.17
N MET A 31 23.35 30.88 -42.18
CA MET A 31 22.41 31.45 -41.20
C MET A 31 21.04 30.82 -41.31
N MET A 32 20.48 30.71 -42.52
CA MET A 32 19.17 30.09 -42.72
C MET A 32 19.17 28.61 -42.30
N SER A 33 20.22 27.86 -42.61
CA SER A 33 20.33 26.46 -42.18
C SER A 33 20.29 26.34 -40.65
N THR A 34 21.06 27.17 -39.95
CA THR A 34 21.17 27.12 -38.49
C THR A 34 19.91 27.65 -37.79
N LEU A 35 19.28 28.69 -38.33
CA LEU A 35 18.02 29.22 -37.80
C LEU A 35 16.86 28.21 -37.97
N ARG A 36 16.79 27.51 -39.11
CA ARG A 36 15.82 26.43 -39.30
C ARG A 36 16.07 25.25 -38.37
N GLU A 37 17.33 24.96 -38.08
CA GLU A 37 17.70 23.94 -37.10
C GLU A 37 17.27 24.33 -35.68
N ILE A 38 17.42 25.60 -35.29
CA ILE A 38 16.91 26.13 -34.00
C ILE A 38 15.38 25.97 -33.93
N GLU A 39 14.65 26.32 -34.99
CA GLU A 39 13.19 26.10 -35.04
C GLU A 39 12.83 24.61 -34.84
N GLU A 40 13.53 23.70 -35.52
CA GLU A 40 13.32 22.25 -35.39
C GLU A 40 13.57 21.77 -33.94
N GLN A 41 14.65 22.23 -33.30
CA GLN A 41 14.95 21.89 -31.90
C GLN A 41 13.88 22.41 -30.93
N ILE A 42 13.42 23.64 -31.13
CA ILE A 42 12.34 24.23 -30.33
C ILE A 42 11.05 23.40 -30.47
N GLU A 43 10.68 23.00 -31.69
CA GLU A 43 9.51 22.14 -31.93
C GLU A 43 9.65 20.76 -31.30
N LEU A 44 10.84 20.16 -31.36
CA LEU A 44 11.13 18.87 -30.71
C LEU A 44 11.00 18.97 -29.19
N ARG A 45 11.52 20.04 -28.59
CA ARG A 45 11.36 20.31 -27.15
C ARG A 45 9.89 20.49 -26.78
N GLN A 46 9.13 21.26 -27.56
CA GLN A 46 7.69 21.43 -27.30
C GLN A 46 6.93 20.09 -27.33
N LYS A 47 7.28 19.20 -28.27
CA LYS A 47 6.72 17.84 -28.31
C LYS A 47 7.13 17.01 -27.09
N ALA A 48 8.37 17.13 -26.63
CA ALA A 48 8.86 16.46 -25.43
C ALA A 48 8.14 16.95 -24.17
N ASN A 49 7.95 18.26 -24.02
CA ASN A 49 7.25 18.88 -22.89
C ASN A 49 5.78 18.43 -22.82
N LYS A 50 5.08 18.41 -23.96
CA LYS A 50 3.72 17.84 -24.05
C LYS A 50 3.66 16.38 -23.62
N LYS A 51 4.61 15.55 -24.07
CA LYS A 51 4.71 14.15 -23.67
C LYS A 51 4.97 14.02 -22.17
N PHE A 52 5.87 14.84 -21.61
CA PHE A 52 6.15 14.88 -20.18
C PHE A 52 4.88 15.18 -19.39
N CYS A 53 4.14 16.24 -19.73
CA CYS A 53 2.91 16.60 -19.03
C CYS A 53 1.86 15.49 -19.10
N GLN A 54 1.64 14.89 -20.28
CA GLN A 54 0.72 13.76 -20.42
C GLN A 54 1.13 12.54 -19.57
N THR A 55 2.42 12.21 -19.58
CA THR A 55 2.96 11.08 -18.81
C THR A 55 2.82 11.34 -17.31
N SER A 56 3.13 12.56 -16.89
CA SER A 56 3.03 13.01 -15.51
C SER A 56 1.59 12.92 -14.97
N VAL A 57 0.57 13.30 -15.76
CA VAL A 57 -0.84 13.14 -15.37
C VAL A 57 -1.19 11.66 -15.11
N VAL A 58 -0.80 10.77 -16.02
CA VAL A 58 -1.08 9.33 -15.86
C VAL A 58 -0.35 8.74 -14.65
N VAL A 59 0.89 9.16 -14.40
CA VAL A 59 1.65 8.74 -13.22
C VAL A 59 1.00 9.27 -11.93
N GLN A 60 0.54 10.52 -11.91
CA GLN A 60 -0.20 11.07 -10.78
C GLN A 60 -1.48 10.28 -10.52
N ASP A 61 -2.25 9.91 -11.54
CA ASP A 61 -3.45 9.09 -11.37
C ASP A 61 -3.16 7.73 -10.74
N ILE A 62 -1.98 7.15 -11.00
CA ILE A 62 -1.53 5.90 -10.36
C ILE A 62 -1.24 6.14 -8.88
N TYR A 63 -0.49 7.19 -8.56
CA TYR A 63 -0.19 7.53 -7.16
C TYR A 63 -1.44 7.89 -6.36
N HIS A 64 -2.41 8.62 -6.94
CA HIS A 64 -3.68 8.89 -6.26
C HIS A 64 -4.44 7.59 -5.92
N LYS A 65 -4.52 6.63 -6.86
CA LYS A 65 -5.14 5.32 -6.59
C LYS A 65 -4.38 4.52 -5.53
N GLU A 66 -3.06 4.64 -5.50
CA GLU A 66 -2.21 4.01 -4.50
C GLU A 66 -2.48 4.61 -3.11
N ILE A 67 -2.56 5.94 -3.02
CA ILE A 67 -2.93 6.67 -1.81
C ILE A 67 -4.33 6.25 -1.32
N ASP A 68 -5.32 6.15 -2.21
CA ASP A 68 -6.66 5.67 -1.85
C ASP A 68 -6.61 4.25 -1.26
N THR A 69 -5.78 3.38 -1.83
CA THR A 69 -5.58 2.02 -1.33
C THR A 69 -4.92 2.03 0.06
N TYR A 70 -3.92 2.88 0.27
CA TYR A 70 -3.28 3.03 1.58
C TYR A 70 -4.20 3.66 2.62
N ASN A 71 -5.04 4.62 2.25
CA ASN A 71 -6.05 5.19 3.14
C ASN A 71 -7.06 4.13 3.60
N GLN A 72 -7.50 3.24 2.71
CA GLN A 72 -8.34 2.10 3.08
C GLN A 72 -7.62 1.16 4.04
N LEU A 73 -6.34 0.87 3.80
CA LEU A 73 -5.52 0.06 4.70
C LEU A 73 -5.39 0.70 6.09
N LEU A 74 -5.12 2.00 6.18
CA LEU A 74 -5.06 2.74 7.45
C LEU A 74 -6.39 2.69 8.20
N HIS A 75 -7.52 2.82 7.49
CA HIS A 75 -8.84 2.68 8.09
C HIS A 75 -9.05 1.30 8.71
N ASN A 76 -8.66 0.24 8.00
CA ASN A 76 -8.75 -1.13 8.49
C ASN A 76 -7.85 -1.35 9.72
N ILE A 77 -6.59 -0.89 9.66
CA ILE A 77 -5.65 -0.97 10.79
C ILE A 77 -6.21 -0.26 12.02
N THR A 78 -6.77 0.93 11.84
CA THR A 78 -7.40 1.70 12.93
C THR A 78 -8.59 0.94 13.52
N GLY A 79 -9.39 0.28 12.68
CA GLY A 79 -10.49 -0.58 13.13
C GLY A 79 -10.01 -1.78 13.95
N ASP A 80 -8.97 -2.46 13.48
CA ASP A 80 -8.38 -3.62 14.15
C ASP A 80 -7.75 -3.26 15.50
N ILE A 81 -7.06 -2.12 15.59
CA ILE A 81 -6.51 -1.61 16.86
C ILE A 81 -7.65 -1.38 17.86
N LYS A 82 -8.70 -0.66 17.46
CA LYS A 82 -9.87 -0.41 18.35
C LYS A 82 -10.56 -1.70 18.80
N TYR A 83 -10.64 -2.70 17.93
CA TYR A 83 -11.17 -4.00 18.28
C TYR A 83 -10.32 -4.70 19.34
N LEU A 84 -8.99 -4.71 19.17
CA LEU A 84 -8.06 -5.28 20.13
C LEU A 84 -8.05 -4.54 21.47
N GLU A 85 -8.15 -3.21 21.46
CA GLU A 85 -8.28 -2.39 22.67
C GLU A 85 -9.55 -2.75 23.46
N ASN A 86 -10.69 -2.95 22.76
CA ASN A 86 -11.93 -3.40 23.39
C ASN A 86 -11.78 -4.80 23.99
N ASP A 87 -11.14 -5.72 23.27
CA ASP A 87 -10.84 -7.07 23.76
C ASP A 87 -9.96 -7.04 25.00
N ILE A 88 -8.91 -6.20 25.03
CA ILE A 88 -8.06 -5.99 26.21
C ILE A 88 -8.90 -5.46 27.38
N TYR A 89 -9.79 -4.49 27.14
CA TYR A 89 -10.67 -3.96 28.17
C TYR A 89 -11.57 -5.07 28.76
N ARG A 90 -12.21 -5.87 27.89
CA ARG A 90 -13.05 -7.01 28.31
C ARG A 90 -12.25 -8.05 29.11
N LEU A 91 -11.08 -8.43 28.62
CA LEU A 91 -10.20 -9.40 29.28
C LEU A 91 -9.72 -8.88 30.63
N ASN A 92 -9.40 -7.59 30.76
CA ASN A 92 -9.04 -6.99 32.04
C ASN A 92 -10.19 -7.06 33.05
N ASN A 93 -11.43 -6.75 32.64
CA ASN A 93 -12.59 -6.88 33.52
C ASN A 93 -12.77 -8.32 33.99
N GLN A 94 -12.69 -9.30 33.07
CA GLN A 94 -12.77 -10.73 33.42
C GLN A 94 -11.65 -11.15 34.37
N ARG A 95 -10.43 -10.66 34.16
CA ARG A 95 -9.28 -10.94 35.02
C ARG A 95 -9.50 -10.37 36.42
N THR A 96 -10.06 -9.16 36.55
CA THR A 96 -10.35 -8.55 37.85
C THR A 96 -11.41 -9.35 38.60
N THR A 97 -12.52 -9.71 37.95
CA THR A 97 -13.55 -10.56 38.58
C THR A 97 -12.99 -11.91 39.03
N LEU A 98 -12.19 -12.59 38.20
CA LEU A 98 -11.57 -13.86 38.58
C LEU A 98 -10.56 -13.73 39.73
N LYS A 99 -9.90 -12.58 39.85
CA LYS A 99 -9.01 -12.29 40.99
C LYS A 99 -9.81 -12.10 42.27
N GLU A 100 -10.92 -11.37 42.23
CA GLU A 100 -11.81 -11.20 43.39
C GLU A 100 -12.41 -12.54 43.85
N GLU A 101 -12.80 -13.39 42.91
CA GLU A 101 -13.24 -14.76 43.21
C GLU A 101 -12.11 -15.60 43.80
N LEU A 102 -10.90 -15.52 43.23
CA LEU A 102 -9.72 -16.22 43.73
C LEU A 102 -9.40 -15.82 45.17
N ASP A 103 -9.41 -14.51 45.48
CA ASP A 103 -9.16 -14.00 46.82
C ASP A 103 -10.18 -14.55 47.82
N THR A 104 -11.45 -14.67 47.41
CA THR A 104 -12.52 -15.27 48.23
C THR A 104 -12.25 -16.75 48.50
N TYR A 105 -11.90 -17.53 47.47
CA TYR A 105 -11.57 -18.95 47.64
C TYR A 105 -10.28 -19.18 48.43
N GLU A 106 -9.29 -18.28 48.34
CA GLU A 106 -8.07 -18.35 49.14
C GLU A 106 -8.35 -18.11 50.64
N GLN A 107 -9.26 -17.19 50.96
CA GLN A 107 -9.75 -17.00 52.33
C GLN A 107 -10.52 -18.23 52.85
N GLU A 108 -11.44 -18.78 52.04
CA GLU A 108 -12.16 -20.02 52.39
C GLU A 108 -11.19 -21.20 52.60
N LEU A 109 -10.19 -21.31 51.73
CA LEU A 109 -9.17 -22.35 51.80
C LEU A 109 -8.37 -22.25 53.10
N ALA A 110 -8.03 -21.04 53.55
CA ALA A 110 -7.35 -20.82 54.83
C ALA A 110 -8.19 -21.32 56.02
N GLN A 111 -9.48 -20.98 56.05
CA GLN A 111 -10.41 -21.44 57.09
C GLN A 111 -10.60 -22.97 57.07
N LEU A 112 -10.75 -23.57 55.88
CA LEU A 112 -10.89 -25.02 55.73
C LEU A 112 -9.62 -25.77 56.11
N ARG A 113 -8.43 -25.22 55.85
CA ARG A 113 -7.15 -25.80 56.29
C ARG A 113 -7.09 -25.90 57.81
N GLU A 114 -7.44 -24.83 58.51
CA GLU A 114 -7.49 -24.83 59.98
C GLU A 114 -8.51 -25.85 60.50
N TYR A 115 -9.72 -25.86 59.93
CA TYR A 115 -10.76 -26.81 60.32
C TYR A 115 -10.35 -28.28 60.07
N ALA A 116 -9.75 -28.58 58.91
CA ALA A 116 -9.24 -29.91 58.59
C ALA A 116 -8.13 -30.33 59.58
N GLU A 117 -7.22 -29.43 59.95
CA GLU A 117 -6.20 -29.70 60.95
C GLU A 117 -6.80 -30.01 62.33
N GLN A 118 -7.77 -29.22 62.79
CA GLN A 118 -8.50 -29.49 64.02
C GLN A 118 -9.20 -30.87 64.00
N ARG A 119 -9.79 -31.25 62.85
CA ARG A 119 -10.41 -32.57 62.66
C ARG A 119 -9.39 -33.70 62.66
N ARG A 120 -8.23 -33.51 62.02
CA ARG A 120 -7.13 -34.47 61.99
C ARG A 120 -6.58 -34.73 63.38
N ASN A 121 -6.36 -33.68 64.16
CA ASN A 121 -5.93 -33.77 65.56
C ASN A 121 -6.96 -34.50 66.44
N LYS A 122 -8.25 -34.22 66.23
CA LYS A 122 -9.34 -34.89 66.95
C LYS A 122 -9.45 -36.38 66.58
N LYS A 123 -9.31 -36.73 65.30
CA LYS A 123 -9.24 -38.13 64.83
C LYS A 123 -8.09 -38.85 65.51
N ALA A 124 -6.88 -38.31 65.46
CA ALA A 124 -5.68 -38.90 66.06
C ALA A 124 -5.84 -39.12 67.58
N LYS A 125 -6.46 -38.16 68.29
CA LYS A 125 -6.75 -38.33 69.73
C LYS A 125 -7.75 -39.47 69.99
N ARG A 126 -8.81 -39.59 69.19
CA ARG A 126 -9.81 -40.68 69.32
C ARG A 126 -9.25 -42.05 68.94
N GLU A 127 -8.36 -42.08 67.98
CA GLU A 127 -7.61 -43.28 67.57
C GLU A 127 -6.76 -43.80 68.73
N LYS A 128 -5.95 -42.93 69.35
CA LYS A 128 -5.16 -43.27 70.55
C LYS A 128 -6.04 -43.80 71.69
N GLN A 129 -7.18 -43.17 71.96
CA GLN A 129 -8.12 -43.61 73.00
C GLN A 129 -8.72 -44.99 72.68
N TYR A 130 -9.11 -45.23 71.43
CA TYR A 130 -9.63 -46.53 71.01
C TYR A 130 -8.58 -47.64 71.17
N HIS A 131 -7.33 -47.40 70.75
CA HIS A 131 -6.25 -48.36 70.94
C HIS A 131 -5.92 -48.63 72.41
N SER A 132 -5.96 -47.60 73.27
CA SER A 132 -5.66 -47.73 74.70
C SER A 132 -6.65 -48.62 75.45
N PHE A 133 -7.92 -48.67 75.00
CA PHE A 133 -8.98 -49.45 75.64
C PHE A 133 -9.49 -50.61 74.78
N TYR A 134 -8.74 -50.99 73.74
CA TYR A 134 -9.17 -52.00 72.76
C TYR A 134 -9.43 -53.38 73.39
N ASN A 135 -8.67 -53.72 74.44
CA ASN A 135 -8.74 -55.00 75.12
C ASN A 135 -9.94 -55.14 76.08
N VAL A 136 -10.73 -54.08 76.28
CA VAL A 136 -11.92 -54.09 77.17
C VAL A 136 -13.18 -54.01 76.32
N PRO A 137 -13.90 -55.12 76.06
CA PRO A 137 -14.91 -55.21 74.98
C PRO A 137 -15.99 -54.12 74.99
N ILE A 138 -16.56 -53.82 76.16
CA ILE A 138 -17.64 -52.81 76.30
C ILE A 138 -17.10 -51.39 76.05
N VAL A 139 -15.91 -51.09 76.57
CA VAL A 139 -15.26 -49.77 76.46
C VAL A 139 -14.70 -49.56 75.04
N ALA A 140 -14.11 -50.60 74.46
CA ALA A 140 -13.63 -50.64 73.08
C ALA A 140 -14.76 -50.34 72.09
N ALA A 141 -15.95 -50.95 72.25
CA ALA A 141 -17.09 -50.70 71.39
C ALA A 141 -17.55 -49.22 71.41
N GLN A 142 -17.52 -48.58 72.59
CA GLN A 142 -17.87 -47.16 72.71
C GLN A 142 -16.82 -46.24 72.06
N TYR A 143 -15.54 -46.49 72.27
CA TYR A 143 -14.47 -45.70 71.65
C TYR A 143 -14.36 -45.95 70.14
N LYS A 144 -14.64 -47.16 69.66
CA LYS A 144 -14.74 -47.47 68.22
C LYS A 144 -15.76 -46.59 67.54
N LYS A 145 -16.97 -46.46 68.10
CA LYS A 145 -18.02 -45.57 67.57
C LYS A 145 -17.57 -44.10 67.53
N LYS A 146 -16.89 -43.63 68.58
CA LYS A 146 -16.35 -42.25 68.64
C LYS A 146 -15.24 -42.02 67.61
N TYR A 147 -14.37 -43.01 67.41
CA TYR A 147 -13.31 -42.97 66.39
C TYR A 147 -13.88 -42.94 64.98
N MET A 148 -14.80 -43.85 64.64
CA MET A 148 -15.40 -43.92 63.30
C MET A 148 -16.06 -42.59 62.93
N ARG A 149 -16.86 -41.99 63.84
CA ARG A 149 -17.44 -40.65 63.62
C ARG A 149 -16.40 -39.54 63.43
N ALA A 150 -15.26 -39.62 64.14
CA ALA A 150 -14.18 -38.65 63.98
C ALA A 150 -13.42 -38.84 62.66
N ARG A 151 -13.27 -40.09 62.21
CA ARG A 151 -12.68 -40.45 60.93
C ARG A 151 -13.53 -39.97 59.77
N ASP A 152 -14.84 -40.23 59.79
CA ASP A 152 -15.75 -39.83 58.71
C ASP A 152 -15.79 -38.30 58.60
N LYS A 153 -15.91 -37.57 59.73
CA LYS A 153 -15.83 -36.09 59.75
C LYS A 153 -14.48 -35.53 59.29
N ASN A 154 -13.38 -36.26 59.48
CA ASN A 154 -12.09 -35.87 58.93
C ASN A 154 -12.06 -36.07 57.42
N SER A 155 -12.60 -37.19 56.94
CA SER A 155 -12.72 -37.47 55.51
C SER A 155 -13.53 -36.38 54.81
N ASP A 156 -14.68 -36.00 55.38
CA ASP A 156 -15.53 -34.93 54.84
C ASP A 156 -14.78 -33.58 54.78
N ALA A 157 -14.00 -33.26 55.81
CA ALA A 157 -13.22 -32.02 55.87
C ALA A 157 -12.08 -31.99 54.84
N GLU A 158 -11.36 -33.11 54.66
CA GLU A 158 -10.31 -33.24 53.65
C GLU A 158 -10.89 -33.21 52.22
N GLU A 159 -12.08 -33.78 52.01
CA GLU A 159 -12.78 -33.71 50.72
C GLU A 159 -13.19 -32.27 50.38
N GLN A 160 -13.76 -31.53 51.34
CA GLN A 160 -14.09 -30.11 51.16
C GLN A 160 -12.84 -29.29 50.84
N LEU A 161 -11.75 -29.51 51.58
CA LEU A 161 -10.46 -28.87 51.32
C LEU A 161 -9.94 -29.17 49.91
N SER A 162 -10.02 -30.42 49.47
CA SER A 162 -9.60 -30.82 48.12
C SER A 162 -10.42 -30.12 47.04
N LYS A 163 -11.75 -29.98 47.23
CA LYS A 163 -12.63 -29.31 46.26
C LYS A 163 -12.22 -27.83 46.08
N VAL A 164 -12.04 -27.10 47.18
CA VAL A 164 -11.64 -25.68 47.11
C VAL A 164 -10.25 -25.52 46.50
N ARG A 165 -9.29 -26.41 46.80
CA ARG A 165 -7.96 -26.39 46.15
C ARG A 165 -8.04 -26.51 44.64
N ILE A 166 -8.85 -27.44 44.13
CA ILE A 166 -9.04 -27.62 42.69
C ILE A 166 -9.61 -26.34 42.06
N THR A 167 -10.55 -25.68 42.72
CA THR A 167 -11.12 -24.40 42.26
C THR A 167 -10.07 -23.30 42.22
N VAL A 168 -9.28 -23.13 43.30
CA VAL A 168 -8.18 -22.15 43.36
C VAL A 168 -7.18 -22.37 42.23
N ASP A 169 -6.72 -23.61 42.02
CA ASP A 169 -5.78 -23.95 40.95
C ASP A 169 -6.37 -23.64 39.57
N SER A 170 -7.68 -23.88 39.37
CA SER A 170 -8.39 -23.55 38.13
C SER A 170 -8.48 -22.05 37.89
N CYS A 171 -8.84 -21.27 38.91
CA CYS A 171 -8.91 -19.81 38.85
C CYS A 171 -7.53 -19.20 38.53
N GLN A 172 -6.47 -19.66 39.21
CA GLN A 172 -5.10 -19.21 38.95
C GLN A 172 -4.66 -19.47 37.50
N LYS A 173 -4.99 -20.65 36.96
CA LYS A 173 -4.73 -20.97 35.54
C LYS A 173 -5.49 -20.05 34.59
N ALA A 174 -6.78 -19.82 34.84
CA ALA A 174 -7.60 -18.93 34.02
C ALA A 174 -7.07 -17.49 34.03
N VAL A 175 -6.65 -16.97 35.20
CA VAL A 175 -6.04 -15.64 35.33
C VAL A 175 -4.73 -15.56 34.52
N ALA A 176 -3.90 -16.60 34.57
CA ALA A 176 -2.65 -16.66 33.80
C ALA A 176 -2.88 -16.79 32.28
N GLU A 177 -3.94 -17.49 31.86
CA GLU A 177 -4.37 -17.56 30.46
C GLU A 177 -4.84 -16.20 29.95
N ILE A 178 -5.70 -15.52 30.69
CA ILE A 178 -6.17 -14.17 30.32
C ILE A 178 -5.02 -13.18 30.24
N ALA A 179 -4.06 -13.24 31.19
CA ALA A 179 -2.88 -12.39 31.16
C ALA A 179 -2.02 -12.60 29.90
N ARG A 180 -1.89 -13.86 29.44
CA ARG A 180 -1.21 -14.16 28.17
C ARG A 180 -1.97 -13.61 26.98
N SER A 181 -3.29 -13.80 26.92
CA SER A 181 -4.13 -13.25 25.85
C SER A 181 -4.03 -11.72 25.76
N ILE A 182 -4.02 -11.01 26.90
CA ILE A 182 -3.80 -9.56 26.94
C ILE A 182 -2.44 -9.19 26.34
N SER A 183 -1.37 -9.89 26.72
CA SER A 183 -0.03 -9.65 26.18
C SER A 183 0.04 -9.89 24.67
N ASP A 184 -0.64 -10.91 24.16
CA ASP A 184 -0.67 -11.21 22.73
C ASP A 184 -1.47 -10.14 21.95
N CYS A 185 -2.58 -9.64 22.51
CA CYS A 185 -3.30 -8.50 21.95
C CYS A 185 -2.41 -7.24 21.90
N GLN A 186 -1.66 -6.95 22.97
CA GLN A 186 -0.75 -5.80 23.04
C GLN A 186 0.35 -5.87 21.97
N LYS A 187 1.01 -7.02 21.83
CA LYS A 187 2.02 -7.23 20.76
C LYS A 187 1.42 -7.04 19.37
N ARG A 188 0.16 -7.45 19.17
CA ARG A 188 -0.51 -7.27 17.89
C ARG A 188 -0.82 -5.80 17.61
N ILE A 189 -1.20 -5.03 18.62
CA ILE A 189 -1.37 -3.57 18.50
C ILE A 189 -0.05 -2.92 18.11
N GLU A 190 1.06 -3.22 18.79
CA GLU A 190 2.39 -2.66 18.46
C GLU A 190 2.80 -2.92 17.00
N LEU A 191 2.54 -4.14 16.49
CA LEU A 191 2.79 -4.49 15.09
C LEU A 191 1.90 -3.67 14.12
N LEU A 192 0.63 -3.48 14.47
CA LEU A 192 -0.31 -2.71 13.66
C LEU A 192 0.05 -1.22 13.65
N GLU A 193 0.52 -0.67 14.76
CA GLU A 193 1.02 0.71 14.85
C GLU A 193 2.28 0.91 13.99
N GLN A 194 3.21 -0.06 13.98
CA GLN A 194 4.36 -0.02 13.08
C GLN A 194 3.91 -0.05 11.61
N GLN A 195 2.96 -0.91 11.26
CA GLN A 195 2.40 -0.99 9.92
C GLN A 195 1.66 0.30 9.52
N GLN A 196 0.99 0.95 10.47
CA GLN A 196 0.34 2.24 10.29
C GLN A 196 1.37 3.30 9.90
N GLN A 197 2.44 3.44 10.69
CA GLN A 197 3.50 4.42 10.43
C GLN A 197 4.17 4.18 9.07
N ASP A 198 4.46 2.92 8.71
CA ASP A 198 5.04 2.58 7.41
C ASP A 198 4.11 2.95 6.25
N THR A 199 2.79 2.77 6.43
CA THR A 199 1.79 3.11 5.42
C THR A 199 1.64 4.63 5.27
N GLU A 200 1.64 5.38 6.37
CA GLU A 200 1.64 6.85 6.36
C GLU A 200 2.89 7.42 5.68
N ASN A 201 4.07 6.84 5.95
CA ASN A 201 5.31 7.21 5.28
C ASN A 201 5.23 7.00 3.76
N ARG A 202 4.60 5.91 3.30
CA ARG A 202 4.39 5.66 1.87
C ARG A 202 3.42 6.65 1.23
N ILE A 203 2.35 7.04 1.93
CA ILE A 203 1.43 8.09 1.46
C ILE A 203 2.18 9.41 1.30
N ASN A 204 3.01 9.79 2.28
CA ASN A 204 3.80 11.01 2.21
C ASN A 204 4.77 11.00 1.03
N GLN A 205 5.49 9.90 0.82
CA GLN A 205 6.37 9.74 -0.35
C GLN A 205 5.62 9.85 -1.69
N ALA A 206 4.41 9.27 -1.78
CA ALA A 206 3.58 9.39 -2.96
C ALA A 206 3.10 10.83 -3.20
N ASN A 207 2.72 11.55 -2.13
CA ASN A 207 2.32 12.96 -2.20
C ASN A 207 3.49 13.86 -2.61
N ASP A 208 4.69 13.64 -2.07
CA ASP A 208 5.90 14.39 -2.43
C ASP A 208 6.20 14.22 -3.93
N MET A 209 6.09 12.99 -4.44
CA MET A 209 6.26 12.70 -5.87
C MET A 209 5.18 13.38 -6.72
N ILE A 210 3.91 13.37 -6.29
CA ILE A 210 2.84 14.09 -6.99
C ILE A 210 3.16 15.59 -7.03
N SER A 211 3.62 16.18 -5.93
CA SER A 211 4.00 17.59 -5.86
C SER A 211 5.14 17.92 -6.83
N GLU A 212 6.20 17.09 -6.85
CA GLU A 212 7.34 17.27 -7.76
C GLU A 212 6.91 17.19 -9.24
N LEU A 213 5.99 16.28 -9.56
CA LEU A 213 5.41 16.13 -10.88
C LEU A 213 4.54 17.33 -11.28
N GLN A 214 3.76 17.89 -10.35
CA GLN A 214 2.94 19.09 -10.58
C GLN A 214 3.81 20.34 -10.79
N ASP A 215 4.88 20.48 -10.01
CA ASP A 215 5.86 21.55 -10.19
C ASP A 215 6.50 21.47 -11.59
N GLY A 216 6.87 20.26 -12.03
CA GLY A 216 7.38 20.02 -13.37
C GLY A 216 6.38 20.38 -14.46
N GLN A 217 5.11 19.98 -14.33
CA GLN A 217 4.06 20.34 -15.29
C GLN A 217 3.88 21.85 -15.38
N ARG A 218 3.82 22.54 -14.24
CA ARG A 218 3.66 23.99 -14.17
C ARG A 218 4.86 24.69 -14.79
N PHE A 219 6.07 24.23 -14.49
CA PHE A 219 7.29 24.76 -15.08
C PHE A 219 7.28 24.62 -16.60
N TRP A 220 7.11 23.40 -17.12
CA TRP A 220 7.16 23.16 -18.57
C TRP A 220 6.06 23.87 -19.33
N SER A 221 4.87 23.99 -18.74
CA SER A 221 3.77 24.79 -19.32
C SER A 221 4.12 26.27 -19.39
N ASN A 222 4.74 26.83 -18.34
CA ASN A 222 5.21 28.21 -18.34
C ASN A 222 6.37 28.43 -19.31
N PHE A 223 7.31 27.48 -19.38
CA PHE A 223 8.42 27.49 -20.32
C PHE A 223 7.92 27.51 -21.78
N ASP A 224 6.94 26.68 -22.11
CA ASP A 224 6.31 26.64 -23.44
C ASP A 224 5.67 27.99 -23.81
N ASN A 225 4.97 28.62 -22.87
CA ASN A 225 4.26 29.87 -23.09
C ASN A 225 5.17 31.10 -23.14
N ASN A 226 6.28 31.08 -22.40
CA ASN A 226 7.16 32.23 -22.23
C ASN A 226 8.47 32.07 -23.03
N GLN A 227 9.44 31.30 -22.52
CA GLN A 227 10.78 31.20 -23.10
C GLN A 227 10.75 30.55 -24.50
N LEU A 228 10.03 29.44 -24.67
CA LEU A 228 9.97 28.72 -25.93
C LEU A 228 9.27 29.54 -27.01
N SER A 229 8.10 30.10 -26.70
CA SER A 229 7.34 30.99 -27.60
C SER A 229 8.15 32.23 -27.99
N THR A 230 8.88 32.82 -27.05
CA THR A 230 9.72 34.01 -27.29
C THR A 230 10.93 33.67 -28.17
N ALA A 231 11.63 32.57 -27.90
CA ALA A 231 12.75 32.10 -28.71
C ALA A 231 12.30 31.77 -30.15
N LEU A 232 11.14 31.12 -30.32
CA LEU A 232 10.58 30.81 -31.63
C LEU A 232 10.26 32.09 -32.42
N LYS A 233 9.53 33.03 -31.80
CA LYS A 233 9.19 34.32 -32.42
C LYS A 233 10.43 35.13 -32.78
N ALA A 234 11.42 35.20 -31.89
CA ALA A 234 12.67 35.91 -32.15
C ALA A 234 13.46 35.27 -33.31
N THR A 235 13.47 33.93 -33.39
CA THR A 235 14.08 33.19 -34.51
C THR A 235 13.37 33.48 -35.83
N GLN A 236 12.03 33.48 -35.83
CA GLN A 236 11.21 33.80 -37.01
C GLN A 236 11.43 35.24 -37.47
N GLN A 237 11.44 36.21 -36.55
CA GLN A 237 11.75 37.61 -36.87
C GLN A 237 13.15 37.77 -37.46
N PHE A 238 14.14 37.01 -36.95
CA PHE A 238 15.49 37.00 -37.50
C PHE A 238 15.50 36.47 -38.95
N ILE A 239 14.82 35.35 -39.19
CA ILE A 239 14.65 34.77 -40.53
C ILE A 239 14.01 35.78 -41.50
N GLU A 240 12.90 36.41 -41.09
CA GLU A 240 12.19 37.40 -41.90
C GLU A 240 13.07 38.62 -42.23
N ALA A 241 13.85 39.10 -41.27
CA ALA A 241 14.77 40.21 -41.45
C ALA A 241 15.86 39.90 -42.50
N ILE A 242 16.50 38.73 -42.40
CA ILE A 242 17.49 38.28 -43.38
C ILE A 242 16.84 38.12 -44.77
N GLN A 243 15.68 37.47 -44.86
CA GLN A 243 15.00 37.23 -46.13
C GLN A 243 14.56 38.53 -46.82
N LYS A 244 14.01 39.48 -46.06
CA LYS A 244 13.61 40.79 -46.58
C LYS A 244 14.80 41.58 -47.11
N TYR A 245 15.95 41.49 -46.45
CA TYR A 245 17.17 42.15 -46.91
C TYR A 245 17.74 41.48 -48.17
N SER A 246 17.83 40.15 -48.18
CA SER A 246 18.30 39.39 -49.35
C SER A 246 17.46 39.61 -50.61
N ARG A 247 16.17 39.94 -50.49
CA ARG A 247 15.29 40.27 -51.63
C ARG A 247 15.43 41.71 -52.13
N LYS A 248 15.90 42.64 -51.29
CA LYS A 248 15.89 44.09 -51.58
C LYS A 248 17.27 44.66 -51.93
N SER A 249 18.37 43.99 -51.57
CA SER A 249 19.72 44.53 -51.72
C SER A 249 20.75 43.43 -51.96
N HIS A 250 21.71 43.67 -52.87
CA HIS A 250 22.96 42.90 -53.00
C HIS A 250 24.03 43.34 -51.96
N GLY A 251 23.64 44.12 -50.95
CA GLY A 251 24.51 44.64 -49.90
C GLY A 251 25.01 43.57 -48.91
N ASN A 252 26.03 43.94 -48.14
CA ASN A 252 26.67 43.07 -47.16
C ASN A 252 25.73 42.81 -45.96
N LEU A 253 25.41 41.54 -45.70
CA LEU A 253 24.56 41.09 -44.57
C LEU A 253 25.07 41.58 -43.20
N SER A 254 26.37 41.87 -43.08
CA SER A 254 26.99 42.40 -41.87
C SER A 254 26.44 43.78 -41.43
N GLN A 255 25.82 44.55 -42.32
CA GLN A 255 25.22 45.85 -41.98
C GLN A 255 23.85 45.71 -41.29
N VAL A 256 23.11 44.65 -41.61
CA VAL A 256 21.78 44.40 -41.01
C VAL A 256 21.90 43.56 -39.75
N VAL A 257 22.80 42.58 -39.78
CA VAL A 257 23.07 41.65 -38.68
C VAL A 257 24.18 42.23 -37.81
N HIS A 258 23.95 43.43 -37.29
CA HIS A 258 24.85 44.07 -36.35
C HIS A 258 24.39 43.80 -34.92
N HIS A 259 25.32 43.58 -33.99
CA HIS A 259 25.00 43.27 -32.58
C HIS A 259 24.14 44.34 -31.89
N GLN A 260 24.17 45.57 -32.39
CA GLN A 260 23.39 46.67 -31.82
C GLN A 260 21.96 46.76 -32.38
N THR A 261 21.62 46.02 -33.43
CA THR A 261 20.27 46.03 -34.00
C THR A 261 19.30 45.34 -33.07
N ASP A 262 18.11 45.92 -32.84
CA ASP A 262 17.19 45.48 -31.79
C ASP A 262 16.72 44.03 -31.96
N PHE A 263 16.41 43.58 -33.18
CA PHE A 263 16.01 42.19 -33.41
C PHE A 263 17.13 41.18 -33.11
N VAL A 264 18.40 41.58 -33.29
CA VAL A 264 19.57 40.75 -32.95
C VAL A 264 19.72 40.65 -31.44
N LYS A 265 19.54 41.76 -30.70
CA LYS A 265 19.54 41.75 -29.23
C LYS A 265 18.43 40.86 -28.66
N VAL A 266 17.20 41.01 -29.18
CA VAL A 266 16.05 40.20 -28.76
C VAL A 266 16.30 38.72 -29.01
N PHE A 267 16.84 38.36 -30.19
CA PHE A 267 17.20 36.98 -30.50
C PHE A 267 18.25 36.41 -29.54
N ARG A 268 19.34 37.14 -29.27
CA ARG A 268 20.37 36.70 -28.33
C ARG A 268 19.82 36.49 -26.92
N LEU A 269 19.03 37.45 -26.42
CA LEU A 269 18.43 37.37 -25.09
C LEU A 269 17.46 36.19 -25.00
N ALA A 270 16.60 36.01 -26.01
CA ALA A 270 15.64 34.90 -26.04
C ALA A 270 16.33 33.52 -26.04
N LEU A 271 17.42 33.35 -26.79
CA LEU A 271 18.20 32.10 -26.80
C LEU A 271 18.98 31.88 -25.50
N HIS A 272 19.43 32.96 -24.85
CA HIS A 272 20.04 32.88 -23.52
C HIS A 272 19.02 32.39 -22.48
N GLU A 273 17.90 33.10 -22.34
CA GLU A 273 16.83 32.76 -21.38
C GLU A 273 16.26 31.35 -21.63
N TYR A 274 16.12 30.96 -22.90
CA TYR A 274 15.73 29.60 -23.26
C TYR A 274 16.71 28.57 -22.68
N SER A 275 18.02 28.74 -22.94
CA SER A 275 19.03 27.77 -22.52
C SER A 275 19.19 27.68 -21.01
N GLU A 276 19.04 28.81 -20.30
CA GLU A 276 19.12 28.86 -18.85
C GLU A 276 17.93 28.12 -18.22
N ALA A 277 16.72 28.41 -18.71
CA ALA A 277 15.51 27.76 -18.21
C ALA A 277 15.46 26.27 -18.57
N GLU A 278 15.89 25.90 -19.78
CA GLU A 278 16.01 24.49 -20.19
C GLU A 278 17.04 23.76 -19.31
N GLY A 279 18.20 24.37 -19.05
CA GLY A 279 19.23 23.80 -18.20
C GLY A 279 18.77 23.58 -16.75
N TYR A 280 18.07 24.57 -16.17
CA TYR A 280 17.44 24.42 -14.86
C TYR A 280 16.46 23.23 -14.84
N ALA A 281 15.61 23.13 -15.85
CA ALA A 281 14.59 22.10 -15.92
C ALA A 281 15.17 20.70 -16.13
N GLU A 282 16.20 20.57 -16.96
CA GLU A 282 16.92 19.32 -17.14
C GLU A 282 17.61 18.87 -15.85
N SER A 283 18.15 19.78 -15.04
CA SER A 283 18.78 19.42 -13.76
C SER A 283 17.80 18.83 -12.74
N ARG A 284 16.50 19.11 -12.89
CA ARG A 284 15.47 18.72 -11.93
C ARG A 284 14.60 17.56 -12.40
N TRP A 285 14.14 17.57 -13.66
CA TRP A 285 13.12 16.63 -14.13
C TRP A 285 13.60 15.64 -15.20
N LYS A 286 14.86 15.72 -15.65
CA LYS A 286 15.37 14.80 -16.69
C LYS A 286 15.49 13.36 -16.19
N ASP A 287 16.00 13.21 -14.98
CA ASP A 287 16.32 11.91 -14.37
C ASP A 287 15.34 11.56 -13.23
N ILE A 288 14.15 12.15 -13.25
CA ILE A 288 13.10 11.86 -12.25
C ILE A 288 12.74 10.37 -12.29
N GLN A 289 12.75 9.74 -11.12
CA GLN A 289 12.48 8.31 -10.97
C GLN A 289 11.11 8.11 -10.35
N VAL A 290 10.20 7.51 -11.11
CA VAL A 290 8.88 7.14 -10.64
C VAL A 290 8.76 5.63 -10.62
N ALA A 291 8.04 5.11 -9.63
CA ALA A 291 7.70 3.69 -9.56
C ALA A 291 6.40 3.48 -10.32
N PHE A 292 6.38 2.56 -11.29
CA PHE A 292 5.17 2.25 -12.04
C PHE A 292 5.10 0.77 -12.45
N ASN A 293 3.89 0.25 -12.60
CA ASN A 293 3.68 -1.09 -13.14
C ASN A 293 3.53 -1.02 -14.66
N CYS A 294 4.42 -1.69 -15.39
CA CYS A 294 4.33 -1.70 -16.84
C CYS A 294 3.07 -2.47 -17.30
N ALA A 295 2.25 -1.85 -18.15
CA ALA A 295 1.02 -2.44 -18.64
C ALA A 295 1.23 -3.74 -19.44
N ARG A 296 2.40 -3.94 -20.04
CA ARG A 296 2.73 -5.10 -20.88
C ARG A 296 3.38 -6.25 -20.11
N CYS A 297 4.52 -6.02 -19.45
CA CYS A 297 5.20 -7.08 -18.70
C CYS A 297 4.67 -7.28 -17.26
N LYS A 298 3.80 -6.40 -16.77
CA LYS A 298 3.17 -6.47 -15.43
C LYS A 298 4.14 -6.43 -14.25
N THR A 299 5.41 -6.09 -14.50
CA THR A 299 6.42 -5.89 -13.46
C THR A 299 6.46 -4.42 -13.03
N THR A 300 6.72 -4.18 -11.75
CA THR A 300 7.09 -2.86 -11.24
C THR A 300 8.45 -2.45 -11.77
N GLN A 301 8.55 -1.20 -12.23
CA GLN A 301 9.74 -0.61 -12.83
C GLN A 301 10.00 0.74 -12.17
N ILE A 302 11.27 1.14 -12.11
CA ILE A 302 11.70 2.43 -11.57
C ILE A 302 12.35 3.21 -12.71
N GLY A 303 11.87 4.43 -12.94
CA GLY A 303 12.36 5.33 -13.99
C GLY A 303 11.22 6.00 -14.75
N TRP A 304 11.55 6.80 -15.76
CA TRP A 304 10.54 7.53 -16.52
C TRP A 304 9.81 6.64 -17.54
N PRO A 305 8.47 6.50 -17.46
CA PRO A 305 7.72 5.62 -18.34
C PRO A 305 7.48 6.22 -19.73
N ASN A 306 7.11 5.36 -20.67
CA ASN A 306 6.58 5.79 -21.97
C ASN A 306 5.09 5.50 -22.08
N LEU A 307 4.33 6.44 -22.62
CA LEU A 307 2.92 6.22 -22.95
C LEU A 307 2.79 5.26 -24.13
N ASP A 308 1.87 4.30 -24.02
CA ASP A 308 1.42 3.52 -25.17
C ASP A 308 0.78 4.46 -26.20
N LYS A 309 1.09 4.23 -27.48
CA LYS A 309 0.57 5.01 -28.61
C LYS A 309 -0.91 4.75 -28.87
N VAL A 310 -1.42 3.58 -28.48
CA VAL A 310 -2.82 3.20 -28.71
C VAL A 310 -3.67 3.50 -27.48
N ARG A 311 -3.15 3.20 -26.29
CA ARG A 311 -3.82 3.44 -25.01
C ARG A 311 -3.02 4.45 -24.20
N THR A 312 -3.34 5.73 -24.35
CA THR A 312 -2.54 6.82 -23.76
C THR A 312 -2.58 6.87 -22.23
N THR A 313 -3.40 6.04 -21.57
CA THR A 313 -3.42 5.84 -20.12
C THR A 313 -2.48 4.72 -19.65
N ASP A 314 -1.94 3.92 -20.57
CA ASP A 314 -1.10 2.77 -20.24
C ASP A 314 0.38 3.17 -20.28
N LEU A 315 1.10 2.84 -19.20
CA LEU A 315 2.54 3.08 -19.06
C LEU A 315 3.35 1.86 -19.46
N LEU A 316 4.36 2.07 -20.29
CA LEU A 316 5.28 1.05 -20.79
C LEU A 316 6.70 1.35 -20.34
N CYS A 317 7.42 0.30 -19.91
CA CYS A 317 8.87 0.39 -19.73
C CYS A 317 9.58 0.50 -21.08
N ASP A 318 10.80 0.99 -21.06
CA ASP A 318 11.63 1.19 -22.26
C ASP A 318 11.74 -0.04 -23.17
N PRO A 319 12.02 -1.26 -22.64
CA PRO A 319 12.04 -2.47 -23.47
C PRO A 319 10.70 -2.73 -24.16
N CYS A 320 9.60 -2.70 -23.41
CA CYS A 320 8.26 -2.95 -23.93
C CYS A 320 7.82 -1.90 -24.95
N TYR A 321 8.17 -0.63 -24.75
CA TYR A 321 7.85 0.46 -25.67
C TYR A 321 8.60 0.31 -27.00
N LYS A 322 9.90 -0.03 -26.95
CA LYS A 322 10.72 -0.24 -28.16
C LYS A 322 10.16 -1.39 -29.01
N GLU A 323 9.80 -2.50 -28.39
CA GLU A 323 9.19 -3.64 -29.06
C GLU A 323 7.86 -3.28 -29.74
N VAL A 324 6.91 -2.65 -29.02
CA VAL A 324 5.62 -2.22 -29.60
C VAL A 324 5.83 -1.24 -30.75
N ARG A 325 6.80 -0.33 -30.61
CA ARG A 325 7.14 0.59 -31.69
C ARG A 325 7.67 -0.15 -32.91
N THR A 326 8.53 -1.16 -32.75
CA THR A 326 9.07 -1.95 -33.86
C THR A 326 7.99 -2.77 -34.57
N THR A 327 7.07 -3.39 -33.82
CA THR A 327 5.96 -4.16 -34.42
C THR A 327 5.02 -3.26 -35.20
N MET A 328 4.61 -2.10 -34.66
CA MET A 328 3.77 -1.14 -35.38
C MET A 328 4.44 -0.61 -36.66
N ILE A 329 5.76 -0.39 -36.65
CA ILE A 329 6.50 0.04 -37.85
C ILE A 329 6.50 -1.09 -38.88
N LEU A 330 6.71 -2.34 -38.44
CA LEU A 330 6.70 -3.50 -39.33
C LEU A 330 5.31 -3.71 -39.94
N GLU A 331 4.25 -3.66 -39.15
CA GLU A 331 2.86 -3.75 -39.62
C GLU A 331 2.53 -2.64 -40.62
N LYS A 332 2.94 -1.39 -40.35
CA LYS A 332 2.76 -0.29 -41.32
C LYS A 332 3.55 -0.49 -42.60
N LYS A 333 4.77 -1.04 -42.54
CA LYS A 333 5.56 -1.35 -43.73
C LYS A 333 4.97 -2.52 -44.52
N ILE A 334 4.52 -3.58 -43.85
CA ILE A 334 3.87 -4.73 -44.49
C ILE A 334 2.56 -4.31 -45.16
N ASN A 335 1.72 -3.55 -44.46
CA ASN A 335 0.47 -3.03 -45.03
C ASN A 335 0.71 -1.98 -46.13
N GLY A 336 1.81 -1.22 -46.05
CA GLY A 336 2.21 -0.26 -47.09
C GLY A 336 2.81 -0.92 -48.36
N VAL A 337 3.45 -2.09 -48.21
CA VAL A 337 4.06 -2.84 -49.33
C VAL A 337 3.06 -3.80 -50.00
N ILE A 338 2.08 -4.32 -49.26
CA ILE A 338 1.06 -5.25 -49.80
C ILE A 338 -0.10 -4.50 -50.51
N GLY A 339 -0.10 -3.17 -50.48
CA GLY A 339 -1.06 -2.34 -51.20
C GLY A 339 -2.42 -2.25 -50.52
N SER A 340 -2.98 -1.04 -50.50
CA SER A 340 -4.30 -0.68 -49.98
C SER A 340 -5.51 -1.40 -50.62
N ASN A 341 -5.32 -2.46 -51.40
CA ASN A 341 -6.38 -3.13 -52.16
C ASN A 341 -7.02 -4.33 -51.43
N ARG A 342 -6.79 -4.52 -50.13
CA ARG A 342 -7.47 -5.57 -49.35
C ARG A 342 -8.42 -5.08 -48.26
N SER A 343 -8.58 -3.77 -48.08
CA SER A 343 -9.32 -3.21 -46.93
C SER A 343 -10.81 -2.92 -47.18
N GLN A 344 -11.48 -3.67 -48.06
CA GLN A 344 -12.95 -3.65 -48.14
C GLN A 344 -13.63 -5.03 -48.07
N GLN A 345 -12.90 -6.13 -47.80
CA GLN A 345 -13.51 -7.47 -47.73
C GLN A 345 -13.33 -8.22 -46.40
N LEU A 346 -12.89 -7.57 -45.32
CA LEU A 346 -12.80 -8.20 -43.99
C LEU A 346 -13.56 -7.46 -42.89
N LEU A 347 -14.60 -6.69 -43.25
CA LEU A 347 -15.52 -6.06 -42.29
C LEU A 347 -16.80 -6.85 -42.03
N SER A 348 -16.84 -8.12 -42.42
CA SER A 348 -17.98 -8.99 -42.13
C SER A 348 -17.55 -10.43 -41.95
N LEU A 349 -17.06 -10.80 -40.77
CA LEU A 349 -17.29 -12.12 -40.16
C LEU A 349 -16.91 -12.11 -38.66
N PRO A 350 -17.72 -12.73 -37.79
CA PRO A 350 -17.45 -12.84 -36.36
C PRO A 350 -16.56 -14.05 -36.04
N GLY A 351 -15.71 -13.92 -35.03
CA GLY A 351 -15.27 -15.04 -34.20
C GLY A 351 -13.98 -15.77 -34.61
N SER A 352 -13.12 -15.91 -33.59
CA SER A 352 -12.17 -17.01 -33.32
C SER A 352 -10.94 -17.25 -34.22
N SER A 353 -9.77 -17.02 -33.58
CA SER A 353 -8.60 -17.94 -33.43
C SER A 353 -7.78 -18.25 -34.70
N SER A 354 -6.44 -18.30 -34.70
CA SER A 354 -5.48 -18.82 -33.73
C SER A 354 -4.05 -18.55 -34.24
N PHE A 355 -3.08 -18.35 -33.34
CA PHE A 355 -1.77 -19.01 -33.45
C PHE A 355 -1.17 -19.16 -32.06
N SER A 356 -1.54 -20.29 -31.43
CA SER A 356 -0.89 -20.86 -30.26
C SER A 356 0.12 -21.88 -30.76
N VAL A 357 1.38 -21.75 -30.34
CA VAL A 357 2.40 -22.80 -30.51
C VAL A 357 2.43 -23.57 -29.20
N SER A 358 1.91 -24.80 -29.24
CA SER A 358 2.10 -25.79 -28.18
C SER A 358 3.14 -26.80 -28.66
N SER A 359 4.18 -27.03 -27.87
CA SER A 359 5.00 -28.23 -27.97
C SER A 359 4.55 -29.21 -26.88
N SER A 360 4.34 -30.43 -27.31
CA SER A 360 3.71 -31.54 -26.60
C SER A 360 4.72 -32.41 -25.83
N ASN A 361 4.15 -33.25 -24.95
CA ASN A 361 4.61 -34.53 -24.38
C ASN A 361 4.94 -34.45 -22.87
N THR A 362 4.42 -35.31 -21.98
CA THR A 362 3.64 -36.55 -22.14
C THR A 362 3.00 -36.97 -20.79
N SER A 363 1.71 -37.35 -20.85
CA SER A 363 1.05 -38.50 -20.17
C SER A 363 1.29 -38.84 -18.68
N ASN A 364 0.23 -38.76 -17.85
CA ASN A 364 -0.61 -39.94 -17.54
C ASN A 364 -1.89 -39.60 -16.72
N SER A 365 -3.00 -40.09 -17.25
CA SER A 365 -4.30 -40.51 -16.66
C SER A 365 -4.19 -41.24 -15.32
N ALA A 366 -5.20 -41.45 -14.47
CA ALA A 366 -6.62 -41.09 -14.35
C ALA A 366 -7.11 -41.76 -13.03
N THR A 367 -8.35 -41.47 -12.60
CA THR A 367 -9.17 -42.20 -11.59
C THR A 367 -8.72 -42.09 -10.13
N SER A 368 -9.57 -42.02 -9.10
CA SER A 368 -11.02 -42.17 -8.95
C SER A 368 -11.45 -41.55 -7.61
N SER A 369 -12.68 -41.05 -7.56
CA SER A 369 -13.48 -41.00 -6.34
C SER A 369 -13.51 -42.36 -5.62
N ASN A 370 -13.27 -42.40 -4.31
CA ASN A 370 -14.10 -43.24 -3.43
C ASN A 370 -14.02 -42.89 -1.95
N LYS A 371 -15.21 -43.01 -1.33
CA LYS A 371 -15.52 -42.99 0.08
C LYS A 371 -15.03 -44.27 0.76
N SER A 372 -14.54 -44.16 2.00
CA SER A 372 -14.79 -45.09 3.13
C SER A 372 -14.18 -44.47 4.40
N LYS A 373 -14.98 -44.06 5.40
CA LYS A 373 -15.46 -44.86 6.55
C LYS A 373 -14.35 -45.55 7.37
N THR A 374 -14.27 -45.10 8.63
CA THR A 374 -14.00 -45.76 9.95
C THR A 374 -12.99 -44.92 10.73
N GLY A 375 -13.20 -44.40 11.94
CA GLY A 375 -14.20 -44.66 12.97
C GLY A 375 -13.48 -45.00 14.29
N PHE A 376 -13.40 -44.07 15.25
CA PHE A 376 -13.30 -44.28 16.71
C PHE A 376 -13.53 -42.90 17.38
N LYS A 377 -14.75 -42.56 17.79
CA LYS A 377 -15.41 -42.80 19.10
C LYS A 377 -14.92 -41.90 20.26
N LYS A 378 -15.82 -40.95 20.59
CA LYS A 378 -16.43 -40.68 21.91
C LYS A 378 -15.76 -39.73 22.93
N MET A 379 -16.66 -39.05 23.64
CA MET A 379 -16.59 -38.23 24.87
C MET A 379 -16.26 -36.75 24.67
N PHE A 380 -17.07 -35.75 25.06
CA PHE A 380 -18.28 -35.68 25.89
C PHE A 380 -19.19 -34.55 25.36
N GLN A 381 -20.50 -34.81 25.32
CA GLN A 381 -21.56 -33.82 25.16
C GLN A 381 -22.56 -34.06 26.29
N MET A 382 -22.62 -33.13 27.23
CA MET A 382 -23.61 -32.96 28.30
C MET A 382 -23.44 -31.48 28.67
N ILE A 383 -24.41 -30.57 28.52
CA ILE A 383 -25.73 -30.53 29.16
C ILE A 383 -26.67 -29.68 28.30
N LYS A 384 -27.84 -30.21 27.95
CA LYS A 384 -29.06 -29.44 27.67
C LYS A 384 -30.12 -30.00 28.60
N ASN A 385 -30.66 -29.14 29.47
CA ASN A 385 -32.08 -29.05 29.85
C ASN A 385 -32.19 -28.23 31.15
N ASN A 386 -32.81 -27.05 31.06
CA ASN A 386 -34.04 -26.89 31.82
C ASN A 386 -34.99 -25.88 31.17
N LYS A 387 -36.18 -26.38 30.89
CA LYS A 387 -37.37 -25.70 30.42
C LYS A 387 -38.19 -25.40 31.67
N ARG A 388 -38.56 -24.14 31.91
CA ARG A 388 -39.69 -23.79 32.79
C ARG A 388 -40.47 -22.62 32.22
N ASN A 389 -41.73 -22.91 31.88
CA ASN A 389 -42.81 -21.95 31.69
C ASN A 389 -43.26 -21.39 33.04
N SER A 390 -43.65 -20.11 33.06
CA SER A 390 -44.82 -19.55 33.79
C SER A 390 -44.83 -18.03 33.52
N SER A 391 -45.65 -17.55 32.58
CA SER A 391 -46.98 -16.95 32.79
C SER A 391 -46.97 -15.51 33.34
N SER A 392 -47.24 -14.59 32.42
CA SER A 392 -48.04 -13.36 32.53
C SER A 392 -48.59 -12.95 33.89
N HIS A 393 -48.33 -11.69 34.27
CA HIS A 393 -49.36 -10.79 34.77
C HIS A 393 -49.03 -9.34 34.41
N ASP A 394 -49.95 -8.71 33.69
CA ASP A 394 -50.07 -7.27 33.49
C ASP A 394 -50.25 -6.55 34.82
N LEU A 395 -49.72 -5.32 34.92
CA LEU A 395 -50.42 -4.17 35.49
C LEU A 395 -49.70 -2.87 35.09
N ALA A 396 -50.41 -2.09 34.29
CA ALA A 396 -50.13 -0.69 33.99
C ALA A 396 -50.42 0.20 35.21
N SER A 397 -49.60 1.24 35.43
CA SER A 397 -50.09 2.57 35.80
C SER A 397 -48.96 3.61 36.01
N GLN A 398 -49.04 4.64 35.18
CA GLN A 398 -48.96 6.07 35.53
C GLN A 398 -47.66 6.68 36.08
N SER A 399 -47.08 7.54 35.22
CA SER A 399 -46.34 8.75 35.57
C SER A 399 -47.09 9.62 36.59
N PRO A 400 -46.35 10.50 37.30
CA PRO A 400 -46.58 11.92 37.04
C PRO A 400 -45.30 12.75 36.97
N ASP A 401 -45.25 13.64 35.97
CA ASP A 401 -44.55 14.91 36.04
C ASP A 401 -45.18 15.78 37.15
N VAL A 402 -44.38 16.50 37.93
CA VAL A 402 -44.64 17.93 38.28
C VAL A 402 -43.33 18.56 38.79
N TYR A 403 -43.00 19.68 38.13
CA TYR A 403 -42.03 20.75 38.42
C TYR A 403 -42.06 21.33 39.84
N VAL A 404 -40.97 22.00 40.23
CA VAL A 404 -40.81 23.26 41.03
C VAL A 404 -39.35 23.18 41.57
N SER A 405 -38.42 24.11 41.40
CA SER A 405 -38.41 25.54 41.08
C SER A 405 -37.07 25.90 40.41
#